data_AF-A0A661B629-F1
#
_entry.id   AF-A0A661B629-F1
#
_cell.length_a   1.000
_cell.length_b   1.000
_cell.length_c   1.000
_cell.angle_alpha   90.00
_cell.angle_beta   90.00
_cell.angle_gamma   90.00
#
_symmetry.space_group_name_H-M   'P 1'
#
loop_
_entity.id
_entity.type
_entity.pdbx_description
1 polymer ?
#
loop_
_entity_poly.entity_id
_entity_poly.type
_entity_poly.pdbx_seq_one_letter_code
_entity_poly.pdbx_strand_id
1 'polypeptide(L)'
;MHNLQEDIIEGLSIASPLSIKERLYFWAKRFISKMYIEAPLGEGVNAPRFRADGFDCMTYVETCLALAISELPEEVIGNLDRIRYINGEIGFHTRCHFVSANWLPNNKSLLKRRDEIADETVTRVIDRGKFFAEKGFSLPDDHPLAQPEKVTMPFASKKAVLSMENESVSSSVALFVADSNWLIVKHVGLVFIEAGEKELYHCSSKAKKVVREPLNGYITVREDIIGTIFLSLVD
;
A
#
# COMPACT_ATOMS: atom_id res chain seq x y z
N MET A 1 1.36 29.62 1.88
CA MET A 1 0.73 28.29 1.91
C MET A 1 0.45 27.92 0.47
N HIS A 2 1.13 26.92 -0.06
CA HIS A 2 0.85 26.40 -1.40
C HIS A 2 -0.51 25.69 -1.33
N ASN A 3 -1.42 25.97 -2.25
CA ASN A 3 -2.73 25.35 -2.28
C ASN A 3 -2.55 23.87 -2.67
N LEU A 4 -2.94 22.94 -1.78
CA LEU A 4 -2.79 21.50 -2.01
C LEU A 4 -3.48 21.06 -3.31
N GLN A 5 -4.58 21.71 -3.67
CA GLN A 5 -5.29 21.42 -4.91
C GLN A 5 -4.48 21.86 -6.14
N GLU A 6 -3.82 23.02 -6.09
CA GLU A 6 -2.93 23.48 -7.17
C GLU A 6 -1.71 22.58 -7.32
N ASP A 7 -1.12 22.13 -6.21
CA ASP A 7 0.02 21.19 -6.18
C ASP A 7 -0.31 19.87 -6.90
N ILE A 8 -1.52 19.33 -6.65
CA ILE A 8 -1.98 18.11 -7.32
C ILE A 8 -2.27 18.35 -8.81
N ILE A 9 -2.93 19.45 -9.17
CA ILE A 9 -3.24 19.78 -10.58
C ILE A 9 -1.94 19.95 -11.37
N GLU A 10 -0.98 20.71 -10.85
CA GLU A 10 0.34 20.88 -11.45
C GLU A 10 1.05 19.53 -11.60
N GLY A 11 1.08 18.72 -10.53
CA GLY A 11 1.72 17.41 -10.55
C GLY A 11 1.11 16.46 -11.59
N LEU A 12 -0.22 16.45 -11.75
CA LEU A 12 -0.90 15.67 -12.78
C LEU A 12 -0.52 16.14 -14.19
N SER A 13 -0.45 17.45 -14.41
CA SER A 13 0.00 18.02 -15.69
C SER A 13 1.45 17.63 -16.03
N ILE A 14 2.36 17.69 -15.06
CA ILE A 14 3.77 17.29 -15.23
C ILE A 14 3.89 15.78 -15.51
N ALA A 15 3.09 14.95 -14.84
CA ALA A 15 3.14 13.50 -14.94
C ALA A 15 2.37 12.94 -16.15
N SER A 16 1.48 13.73 -16.77
CA SER A 16 0.66 13.32 -17.91
C SER A 16 1.40 12.61 -19.06
N PRO A 17 2.57 13.06 -19.55
CA PRO A 17 3.28 12.39 -20.64
C PRO A 17 4.00 11.08 -20.23
N LEU A 18 4.06 10.77 -18.93
CA LEU A 18 4.79 9.63 -18.40
C LEU A 18 3.94 8.34 -18.42
N SER A 19 4.60 7.18 -18.50
CA SER A 19 3.97 5.87 -18.27
C SER A 19 3.46 5.74 -16.83
N ILE A 20 2.52 4.81 -16.56
CA ILE A 20 1.96 4.64 -15.20
C ILE A 20 3.07 4.35 -14.16
N LYS A 21 4.10 3.56 -14.52
CA LYS A 21 5.25 3.25 -13.64
C LYS A 21 6.06 4.52 -13.32
N GLU A 22 6.30 5.37 -14.32
CA GLU A 22 7.00 6.65 -14.15
C GLU A 22 6.15 7.67 -13.38
N ARG A 23 4.82 7.70 -13.59
CA ARG A 23 3.89 8.51 -12.79
C ARG A 23 3.92 8.08 -11.32
N LEU A 24 3.93 6.77 -11.05
CA LEU A 24 4.03 6.23 -9.69
C LEU A 24 5.34 6.66 -9.01
N TYR A 25 6.46 6.58 -9.74
CA TYR A 25 7.76 7.08 -9.24
C TYR A 25 7.74 8.59 -8.98
N PHE A 26 7.17 9.37 -9.90
CA PHE A 26 7.02 10.82 -9.76
C PHE A 26 6.28 11.19 -8.46
N TRP A 27 5.13 10.56 -8.19
CA TRP A 27 4.35 10.83 -6.98
C TRP A 27 5.03 10.35 -5.71
N ALA A 28 5.67 9.18 -5.75
CA ALA A 28 6.45 8.68 -4.63
C ALA A 28 7.54 9.69 -4.20
N LYS A 29 8.26 10.25 -5.18
CA LYS A 29 9.30 11.25 -4.94
C LYS A 29 8.73 12.59 -4.49
N ARG A 30 7.62 13.06 -5.08
CA ARG A 30 7.01 14.35 -4.74
C ARG A 30 6.54 14.41 -3.29
N PHE A 31 6.19 13.28 -2.69
CA PHE A 31 5.73 13.21 -1.30
C PHE A 31 6.83 12.97 -0.25
N ILE A 32 8.11 12.85 -0.63
CA ILE A 32 9.20 12.79 0.36
C ILE A 32 9.07 13.96 1.35
N SER A 33 9.28 13.66 2.64
CA SER A 33 9.14 14.58 3.78
C SER A 33 7.73 15.01 4.17
N LYS A 34 6.66 14.58 3.48
CA LYS A 34 5.29 14.75 3.98
C LYS A 34 5.12 14.01 5.30
N MET A 35 4.36 14.57 6.23
CA MET A 35 4.33 14.10 7.62
C MET A 35 3.67 12.74 7.76
N TYR A 36 4.11 11.99 8.77
CA TYR A 36 3.38 10.81 9.22
C TYR A 36 2.15 11.25 10.02
N ILE A 37 0.98 10.73 9.66
CA ILE A 37 -0.28 10.92 10.36
C ILE A 37 -0.91 9.54 10.49
N GLU A 38 -1.31 9.17 11.71
CA GLU A 38 -1.99 7.89 11.96
C GLU A 38 -3.45 7.98 11.50
N ALA A 39 -3.91 6.97 10.75
CA ALA A 39 -5.25 6.92 10.17
C ALA A 39 -5.71 8.24 9.51
N PRO A 40 -4.92 8.80 8.56
CA PRO A 40 -5.16 10.13 8.00
C PRO A 40 -6.42 10.25 7.14
N LEU A 41 -6.93 9.12 6.66
CA LEU A 41 -8.06 9.02 5.76
C LEU A 41 -9.21 8.21 6.37
N GLY A 42 -10.42 8.54 5.95
CA GLY A 42 -11.64 7.82 6.32
C GLY A 42 -12.78 8.12 5.34
N GLU A 43 -14.01 7.89 5.78
CA GLU A 43 -15.20 7.89 4.91
C GLU A 43 -15.75 9.30 4.61
N GLY A 44 -15.01 10.36 4.97
CA GLY A 44 -15.41 11.76 4.75
C GLY A 44 -16.19 12.41 5.90
N VAL A 45 -16.50 11.65 6.96
CA VAL A 45 -17.20 12.17 8.16
C VAL A 45 -16.20 12.58 9.24
N ASN A 46 -15.41 11.61 9.74
CA ASN A 46 -14.45 11.85 10.83
C ASN A 46 -13.03 12.15 10.32
N ALA A 47 -12.72 11.67 9.11
CA ALA A 47 -11.45 11.88 8.43
C ALA A 47 -11.73 12.05 6.93
N PRO A 48 -10.93 12.83 6.21
CA PRO A 48 -11.16 13.10 4.79
C PRO A 48 -10.97 11.83 3.95
N ARG A 49 -11.61 11.77 2.78
CA ARG A 49 -11.38 10.68 1.81
C ARG A 49 -10.06 10.81 1.07
N PHE A 50 -9.56 12.04 0.94
CA PHE A 50 -8.31 12.34 0.27
C PHE A 50 -7.56 13.45 1.01
N ARG A 51 -6.25 13.31 1.08
CA ARG A 51 -5.30 14.34 1.48
C ARG A 51 -3.93 14.01 0.89
N ALA A 52 -3.05 15.02 0.80
CA ALA A 52 -1.70 14.87 0.27
C ALA A 52 -0.65 15.66 1.08
N ASP A 53 -1.02 16.14 2.27
CA ASP A 53 -0.17 16.84 3.23
C ASP A 53 0.43 15.92 4.32
N GLY A 54 -0.11 14.70 4.48
CA GLY A 54 0.43 13.68 5.37
C GLY A 54 -0.24 12.32 5.22
N PHE A 55 0.46 11.27 5.64
CA PHE A 55 0.12 9.88 5.33
C PHE A 55 0.49 8.93 6.47
N ASP A 56 -0.11 7.74 6.50
CA ASP A 56 0.48 6.53 7.07
C ASP A 56 1.09 5.69 5.93
N CYS A 57 1.55 4.47 6.23
CA CYS A 57 2.18 3.62 5.21
C CYS A 57 1.22 3.22 4.09
N MET A 58 -0.02 2.84 4.42
CA MET A 58 -1.03 2.39 3.46
C MET A 58 -1.53 3.53 2.59
N THR A 59 -1.98 4.61 3.22
CA THR A 59 -2.52 5.80 2.55
C THR A 59 -1.51 6.44 1.63
N TYR A 60 -0.22 6.42 1.98
CA TYR A 60 0.85 6.85 1.08
C TYR A 60 0.88 6.04 -0.23
N VAL A 61 0.88 4.71 -0.14
CA VAL A 61 0.91 3.82 -1.32
C VAL A 61 -0.38 3.98 -2.14
N GLU A 62 -1.53 3.99 -1.48
CA GLU A 62 -2.84 4.10 -2.14
C GLU A 62 -3.01 5.45 -2.84
N THR A 63 -2.59 6.56 -2.22
CA THR A 63 -2.61 7.89 -2.84
C THR A 63 -1.66 7.97 -4.02
N CYS A 64 -0.43 7.42 -3.92
CA CYS A 64 0.51 7.37 -5.05
C CYS A 64 -0.07 6.57 -6.22
N LEU A 65 -0.68 5.41 -5.96
CA LEU A 65 -1.33 4.59 -6.99
C LEU A 65 -2.50 5.32 -7.64
N ALA A 66 -3.40 5.91 -6.84
CA ALA A 66 -4.55 6.65 -7.34
C ALA A 66 -4.13 7.81 -8.24
N LEU A 67 -3.11 8.57 -7.84
CA LEU A 67 -2.57 9.67 -8.64
C LEU A 67 -1.83 9.18 -9.89
N ALA A 68 -1.18 8.02 -9.85
CA ALA A 68 -0.50 7.45 -11.01
C ALA A 68 -1.47 7.02 -12.12
N ILE A 69 -2.67 6.56 -11.76
CA ILE A 69 -3.72 6.11 -12.70
C ILE A 69 -4.78 7.18 -13.02
N SER A 70 -4.60 8.41 -12.51
CA SER A 70 -5.48 9.53 -12.84
C SER A 70 -4.84 10.42 -13.89
N GLU A 71 -5.61 10.87 -14.86
CA GLU A 71 -5.22 11.88 -15.84
C GLU A 71 -5.76 13.26 -15.44
N LEU A 72 -6.94 13.28 -14.82
CA LEU A 72 -7.62 14.51 -14.41
C LEU A 72 -7.80 14.58 -12.88
N PRO A 73 -7.78 15.78 -12.28
CA PRO A 73 -7.94 15.96 -10.83
C PRO A 73 -9.21 15.33 -10.25
N GLU A 74 -10.32 15.39 -10.98
CA GLU A 74 -11.62 14.84 -10.59
C GLU A 74 -11.64 13.31 -10.48
N GLU A 75 -10.70 12.61 -11.12
CA GLU A 75 -10.62 11.16 -11.12
C GLU A 75 -9.95 10.62 -9.85
N VAL A 76 -9.10 11.43 -9.21
CA VAL A 76 -8.21 11.00 -8.12
C VAL A 76 -8.98 10.37 -6.97
N ILE A 77 -10.07 11.00 -6.53
CA ILE A 77 -10.87 10.48 -5.41
C ILE A 77 -11.59 9.19 -5.81
N GLY A 78 -12.15 9.12 -7.03
CA GLY A 78 -12.82 7.91 -7.50
C GLY A 78 -11.86 6.72 -7.65
N ASN A 79 -10.65 6.97 -8.14
CA ASN A 79 -9.59 5.96 -8.22
C ASN A 79 -9.11 5.52 -6.84
N LEU A 80 -8.94 6.47 -5.91
CA LEU A 80 -8.60 6.15 -4.53
C LEU A 80 -9.69 5.33 -3.83
N ASP A 81 -10.97 5.66 -4.06
CA ASP A 81 -12.10 4.93 -3.49
C ASP A 81 -12.12 3.48 -4.01
N ARG A 82 -11.89 3.26 -5.32
CA ARG A 82 -11.76 1.90 -5.91
C ARG A 82 -10.61 1.10 -5.31
N ILE A 83 -9.51 1.76 -4.94
CA ILE A 83 -8.36 1.10 -4.30
C ILE A 83 -8.65 0.75 -2.84
N ARG A 84 -9.26 1.68 -2.10
CA ARG A 84 -9.49 1.60 -0.65
C ARG A 84 -10.66 0.73 -0.24
N TYR A 85 -11.73 0.75 -1.02
CA TYR A 85 -13.01 0.14 -0.65
C TYR A 85 -13.37 -0.98 -1.62
N ILE A 86 -13.92 -2.06 -1.08
CA ILE A 86 -14.44 -3.19 -1.85
C ILE A 86 -15.46 -2.66 -2.85
N ASN A 87 -15.23 -2.91 -4.14
CA ASN A 87 -16.04 -2.41 -5.25
C ASN A 87 -16.16 -0.87 -5.34
N GLY A 88 -15.31 -0.12 -4.64
CA GLY A 88 -15.41 1.33 -4.52
C GLY A 88 -16.56 1.82 -3.64
N GLU A 89 -17.23 0.94 -2.89
CA GLU A 89 -18.36 1.30 -2.03
C GLU A 89 -17.86 1.90 -0.72
N ILE A 90 -18.07 3.20 -0.50
CA ILE A 90 -17.55 3.90 0.67
C ILE A 90 -18.24 3.42 1.95
N GLY A 91 -17.45 2.86 2.87
CA GLY A 91 -17.97 2.35 4.13
C GLY A 91 -16.88 1.75 5.00
N PHE A 92 -17.09 1.77 6.32
CA PHE A 92 -16.10 1.19 7.24
C PHE A 92 -15.93 -0.32 7.03
N HIS A 93 -17.01 -1.05 6.77
CA HIS A 93 -16.97 -2.52 6.57
C HIS A 93 -16.49 -2.93 5.18
N THR A 94 -16.64 -2.05 4.19
CA THR A 94 -16.13 -2.23 2.82
C THR A 94 -14.69 -1.75 2.68
N ARG A 95 -14.15 -0.98 3.65
CA ARG A 95 -12.74 -0.57 3.62
C ARG A 95 -11.82 -1.78 3.73
N CYS A 96 -10.78 -1.82 2.91
CA CYS A 96 -9.80 -2.90 2.86
C CYS A 96 -8.83 -2.85 4.05
N HIS A 97 -9.30 -3.16 5.27
CA HIS A 97 -8.46 -3.13 6.49
C HIS A 97 -7.36 -4.18 6.51
N PHE A 98 -7.59 -5.35 5.89
CA PHE A 98 -6.62 -6.43 5.85
C PHE A 98 -5.98 -6.50 4.46
N VAL A 99 -4.69 -6.18 4.38
CA VAL A 99 -3.97 -6.12 3.10
C VAL A 99 -4.06 -7.43 2.34
N SER A 100 -3.76 -8.55 3.01
CA SER A 100 -3.75 -9.87 2.40
C SER A 100 -5.14 -10.41 2.05
N ALA A 101 -6.15 -10.03 2.84
CA ALA A 101 -7.48 -10.65 2.79
C ALA A 101 -8.53 -9.79 2.06
N ASN A 102 -8.28 -8.49 1.91
CA ASN A 102 -9.20 -7.55 1.27
C ASN A 102 -8.49 -6.72 0.19
N TRP A 103 -7.43 -5.99 0.55
CA TRP A 103 -6.80 -5.02 -0.34
C TRP A 103 -6.20 -5.68 -1.59
N LEU A 104 -5.46 -6.78 -1.43
CA LEU A 104 -4.86 -7.52 -2.54
C LEU A 104 -5.93 -8.10 -3.49
N PRO A 105 -6.93 -8.87 -3.03
CA PRO A 105 -8.01 -9.33 -3.89
C PRO A 105 -8.77 -8.20 -4.60
N ASN A 106 -9.03 -7.08 -3.91
CA ASN A 106 -9.74 -5.93 -4.46
C ASN A 106 -8.95 -5.26 -5.60
N ASN A 107 -7.63 -5.17 -5.46
CA ASN A 107 -6.77 -4.44 -6.39
C ASN A 107 -6.16 -5.32 -7.50
N LYS A 108 -6.66 -6.54 -7.72
CA LYS A 108 -6.09 -7.50 -8.71
C LYS A 108 -6.12 -7.03 -10.17
N SER A 109 -7.01 -6.09 -10.51
CA SER A 109 -7.06 -5.49 -11.86
C SER A 109 -5.98 -4.44 -12.07
N LEU A 110 -5.45 -3.86 -10.98
CA LEU A 110 -4.40 -2.84 -11.00
C LEU A 110 -3.03 -3.44 -10.68
N LEU A 111 -2.98 -4.45 -9.81
CA LEU A 111 -1.77 -5.00 -9.25
C LEU A 111 -1.71 -6.52 -9.45
N LYS A 112 -0.57 -6.98 -9.97
CA LYS A 112 -0.24 -8.39 -10.13
C LYS A 112 0.81 -8.81 -9.11
N ARG A 113 0.54 -9.89 -8.39
CA ARG A 113 1.53 -10.52 -7.49
C ARG A 113 2.69 -11.13 -8.28
N ARG A 114 3.90 -10.94 -7.76
CA ARG A 114 5.14 -11.51 -8.27
C ARG A 114 5.46 -12.79 -7.51
N ASP A 115 4.60 -13.79 -7.61
CA ASP A 115 4.75 -15.05 -6.85
C ASP A 115 5.93 -15.89 -7.35
N GLU A 116 6.38 -15.67 -8.59
CA GLU A 116 7.51 -16.40 -9.19
C GLU A 116 8.86 -16.08 -8.53
N ILE A 117 8.96 -15.00 -7.74
CA ILE A 117 10.15 -14.64 -6.97
C ILE A 117 10.03 -15.01 -5.48
N ALA A 118 8.95 -15.68 -5.08
CA ALA A 118 8.77 -16.15 -3.71
C ALA A 118 9.49 -17.49 -3.47
N ASP A 119 10.08 -17.65 -2.30
CA ASP A 119 10.77 -18.87 -1.82
C ASP A 119 10.14 -19.43 -0.54
N GLU A 120 9.26 -18.68 0.12
CA GLU A 120 8.56 -19.11 1.34
C GLU A 120 7.04 -18.84 1.25
N THR A 121 6.29 -19.43 2.18
CA THR A 121 4.85 -19.16 2.35
C THR A 121 4.51 -18.89 3.80
N VAL A 122 3.56 -17.98 4.03
CA VAL A 122 3.01 -17.70 5.36
C VAL A 122 1.52 -17.94 5.34
N THR A 123 1.00 -18.57 6.40
CA THR A 123 -0.43 -18.86 6.53
C THR A 123 -0.95 -18.35 7.86
N ARG A 124 -2.05 -17.60 7.85
CA ARG A 124 -2.69 -17.02 9.04
C ARG A 124 -4.21 -17.17 8.97
N VAL A 125 -4.85 -17.12 10.14
CA VAL A 125 -6.31 -17.02 10.24
C VAL A 125 -6.65 -15.55 10.51
N ILE A 126 -7.45 -14.95 9.64
CA ILE A 126 -7.89 -13.56 9.72
C ILE A 126 -9.35 -13.55 10.12
N ASP A 127 -9.63 -13.01 11.30
CA ASP A 127 -10.98 -12.91 11.87
C ASP A 127 -11.49 -11.47 11.75
N ARG A 128 -12.13 -11.18 10.61
CA ARG A 128 -12.66 -9.84 10.32
C ARG A 128 -13.90 -9.54 11.17
N GLY A 129 -14.73 -10.54 11.45
CA GLY A 129 -15.90 -10.42 12.31
C GLY A 129 -15.52 -9.94 13.70
N LYS A 130 -14.52 -10.58 14.32
CA LYS A 130 -13.98 -10.15 15.61
C LYS A 130 -13.40 -8.73 15.56
N PHE A 131 -12.60 -8.43 14.53
CA PHE A 131 -12.04 -7.08 14.35
C PHE A 131 -13.13 -6.00 14.27
N PHE A 132 -14.18 -6.23 13.49
CA PHE A 132 -15.27 -5.27 13.38
C PHE A 132 -16.05 -5.13 14.69
N ALA A 133 -16.31 -6.24 15.39
CA ALA A 133 -16.99 -6.22 16.68
C ALA A 133 -16.19 -5.41 17.73
N GLU A 134 -14.86 -5.55 17.78
CA GLU A 134 -13.98 -4.76 18.64
C GLU A 134 -14.00 -3.25 18.31
N LYS A 135 -14.44 -2.88 17.10
CA LYS A 135 -14.64 -1.50 16.65
C LYS A 135 -16.09 -1.03 16.77
N GLY A 136 -16.95 -1.80 17.45
CA GLY A 136 -18.36 -1.48 17.65
C GLY A 136 -19.23 -1.70 16.42
N PHE A 137 -18.76 -2.49 15.45
CA PHE A 137 -19.51 -2.83 14.24
C PHE A 137 -19.80 -4.33 14.20
N SER A 138 -21.04 -4.70 14.47
CA SER A 138 -21.48 -6.11 14.40
C SER A 138 -21.98 -6.44 13.00
N LEU A 139 -21.40 -7.47 12.40
CA LEU A 139 -21.95 -8.09 11.20
C LEU A 139 -22.96 -9.18 11.60
N PRO A 140 -24.00 -9.44 10.79
CA PRO A 140 -24.80 -10.65 10.91
C PRO A 140 -23.92 -11.91 10.86
N ASP A 141 -24.26 -12.95 11.63
CA ASP A 141 -23.46 -14.18 11.70
C ASP A 141 -23.32 -14.89 10.34
N ASP A 142 -24.33 -14.77 9.49
CA ASP A 142 -24.37 -15.32 8.13
C ASP A 142 -23.64 -14.44 7.09
N HIS A 143 -23.14 -13.28 7.49
CA HIS A 143 -22.38 -12.40 6.62
C HIS A 143 -21.02 -13.04 6.27
N PRO A 144 -20.60 -13.10 5.00
CA PRO A 144 -19.34 -13.74 4.60
C PRO A 144 -18.10 -13.20 5.33
N LEU A 145 -18.05 -11.89 5.61
CA LEU A 145 -16.96 -11.26 6.38
C LEU A 145 -17.00 -11.54 7.89
N ALA A 146 -18.08 -12.12 8.43
CA ALA A 146 -18.16 -12.46 9.86
C ALA A 146 -17.34 -13.72 10.20
N GLN A 147 -17.02 -14.55 9.20
CA GLN A 147 -16.35 -15.83 9.39
C GLN A 147 -14.81 -15.69 9.34
N PRO A 148 -14.06 -16.35 10.24
CA PRO A 148 -12.61 -16.42 10.15
C PRO A 148 -12.14 -17.10 8.85
N GLU A 149 -11.15 -16.51 8.20
CA GLU A 149 -10.61 -17.01 6.93
C GLU A 149 -9.14 -17.40 7.06
N LYS A 150 -8.77 -18.58 6.58
CA LYS A 150 -7.37 -19.00 6.46
C LYS A 150 -6.79 -18.44 5.17
N VAL A 151 -5.82 -17.54 5.30
CA VAL A 151 -5.14 -16.87 4.19
C VAL A 151 -3.69 -17.34 4.12
N THR A 152 -3.28 -17.81 2.93
CA THR A 152 -1.90 -18.22 2.64
C THR A 152 -1.30 -17.29 1.58
N MET A 153 -0.11 -16.77 1.85
CA MET A 153 0.61 -15.87 0.96
C MET A 153 2.04 -16.37 0.72
N PRO A 154 2.46 -16.62 -0.53
CA PRO A 154 3.87 -16.76 -0.89
C PRO A 154 4.57 -15.41 -0.76
N PHE A 155 5.83 -15.42 -0.35
CA PHE A 155 6.64 -14.23 -0.20
C PHE A 155 8.12 -14.53 -0.45
N ALA A 156 8.90 -13.50 -0.76
CA ALA A 156 10.35 -13.57 -0.83
C ALA A 156 10.93 -13.37 0.58
N SER A 157 11.65 -14.36 1.10
CA SER A 157 12.41 -14.30 2.35
C SER A 157 13.40 -13.15 2.31
N LYS A 158 13.88 -12.70 3.49
CA LYS A 158 14.93 -11.67 3.53
C LYS A 158 16.13 -12.03 2.67
N LYS A 159 16.53 -13.31 2.71
CA LYS A 159 17.66 -13.81 1.93
C LYS A 159 17.41 -13.64 0.43
N ALA A 160 16.23 -14.02 -0.05
CA ALA A 160 15.84 -13.85 -1.44
C ALA A 160 15.83 -12.36 -1.85
N VAL A 161 15.26 -11.48 -1.01
CA VAL A 161 15.23 -10.02 -1.26
C VAL A 161 16.63 -9.43 -1.39
N LEU A 162 17.59 -9.89 -0.58
CA LEU A 162 18.96 -9.41 -0.62
C LEU A 162 19.71 -9.90 -1.88
N SER A 163 19.41 -11.11 -2.36
CA SER A 163 20.10 -11.71 -3.51
C SER A 163 19.45 -11.46 -4.87
N MET A 164 18.19 -11.02 -4.92
CA MET A 164 17.48 -10.84 -6.20
C MET A 164 18.03 -9.67 -7.01
N GLU A 165 18.03 -9.87 -8.33
CA GLU A 165 18.33 -8.82 -9.31
C GLU A 165 17.36 -7.64 -9.15
N ASN A 166 17.89 -6.42 -9.24
CA ASN A 166 17.15 -5.19 -9.02
C ASN A 166 15.93 -5.06 -9.93
N GLU A 167 16.07 -5.38 -11.21
CA GLU A 167 14.97 -5.30 -12.19
C GLU A 167 13.78 -6.21 -11.84
N SER A 168 14.00 -7.29 -11.08
CA SER A 168 12.92 -8.17 -10.65
C SER A 168 11.87 -7.47 -9.79
N VAL A 169 12.23 -6.36 -9.14
CA VAL A 169 11.36 -5.60 -8.22
C VAL A 169 11.24 -4.12 -8.54
N SER A 170 11.66 -3.71 -9.75
CA SER A 170 11.56 -2.31 -10.18
C SER A 170 10.10 -1.87 -10.28
N SER A 171 9.82 -0.64 -9.84
CA SER A 171 8.49 -0.01 -9.86
C SER A 171 7.39 -0.86 -9.23
N SER A 172 7.70 -1.49 -8.09
CA SER A 172 6.81 -2.43 -7.40
C SER A 172 6.25 -1.88 -6.09
N VAL A 173 5.09 -2.38 -5.69
CA VAL A 173 4.59 -2.24 -4.31
C VAL A 173 5.20 -3.36 -3.48
N ALA A 174 5.85 -3.00 -2.37
CA ALA A 174 6.40 -3.94 -1.41
C ALA A 174 5.47 -4.05 -0.20
N LEU A 175 5.00 -5.27 0.10
CA LEU A 175 4.24 -5.59 1.30
C LEU A 175 5.13 -6.38 2.25
N PHE A 176 5.50 -5.79 3.37
CA PHE A 176 6.40 -6.42 4.34
C PHE A 176 5.64 -7.40 5.21
N VAL A 177 6.07 -8.66 5.15
CA VAL A 177 5.46 -9.78 5.86
C VAL A 177 5.89 -9.76 7.32
N ALA A 178 4.93 -9.80 8.23
CA ALA A 178 5.14 -9.68 9.66
C ALA A 178 5.65 -11.00 10.27
N ASP A 179 6.57 -10.88 11.23
CA ASP A 179 6.78 -11.95 12.22
C ASP A 179 5.68 -11.86 13.29
N SER A 180 4.49 -12.37 12.96
CA SER A 180 3.30 -12.32 13.82
C SER A 180 2.40 -13.51 13.55
N ASN A 181 1.60 -13.92 14.54
CA ASN A 181 0.65 -15.04 14.44
C ASN A 181 -0.75 -14.66 13.95
N TRP A 182 -1.05 -13.37 13.82
CA TRP A 182 -2.39 -12.89 13.43
C TRP A 182 -2.40 -11.99 12.19
N LEU A 183 -1.29 -11.29 11.91
CA LEU A 183 -1.15 -10.36 10.80
C LEU A 183 -0.18 -10.92 9.75
N ILE A 184 -0.53 -10.80 8.46
CA ILE A 184 0.39 -11.14 7.37
C ILE A 184 1.22 -9.92 6.99
N VAL A 185 0.60 -8.79 6.64
CA VAL A 185 1.31 -7.58 6.19
C VAL A 185 1.27 -6.53 7.28
N LYS A 186 2.43 -6.04 7.70
CA LYS A 186 2.54 -5.01 8.75
C LYS A 186 2.93 -3.63 8.28
N HIS A 187 3.55 -3.55 7.11
CA HIS A 187 4.05 -2.30 6.55
C HIS A 187 4.06 -2.41 5.04
N VAL A 188 3.95 -1.28 4.35
CA VAL A 188 3.98 -1.23 2.89
C VAL A 188 4.85 -0.07 2.41
N GLY A 189 5.32 -0.17 1.17
CA GLY A 189 6.04 0.90 0.49
C GLY A 189 6.14 0.65 -1.01
N LEU A 190 6.84 1.53 -1.70
CA LEU A 190 7.13 1.46 -3.12
C LEU A 190 8.62 1.24 -3.33
N VAL A 191 8.99 0.40 -4.28
CA VAL A 191 10.40 0.07 -4.58
C VAL A 191 10.73 0.53 -6.00
N PHE A 192 11.80 1.30 -6.12
CA PHE A 192 12.35 1.78 -7.38
C PHE A 192 13.85 1.51 -7.44
N ILE A 193 14.40 1.45 -8.65
CA ILE A 193 15.83 1.30 -8.85
C ILE A 193 16.43 2.68 -9.12
N GLU A 194 17.33 3.13 -8.25
CA GLU A 194 18.05 4.39 -8.40
C GLU A 194 19.55 4.15 -8.34
N ALA A 195 20.29 4.63 -9.33
CA ALA A 195 21.74 4.47 -9.40
C ALA A 195 22.21 3.00 -9.21
N GLY A 196 21.39 2.03 -9.62
CA GLY A 196 21.68 0.60 -9.48
C GLY A 196 21.37 0.02 -8.10
N GLU A 197 20.60 0.71 -7.25
CA GLU A 197 20.21 0.24 -5.92
C GLU A 197 18.69 0.17 -5.76
N LYS A 198 18.22 -0.80 -4.95
CA LYS A 198 16.80 -0.93 -4.57
C LYS A 198 16.47 0.12 -3.48
N GLU A 199 15.75 1.17 -3.85
CA GLU A 199 15.31 2.22 -2.93
C GLU A 199 13.86 1.98 -2.50
N LEU A 200 13.63 1.99 -1.18
CA LEU A 200 12.31 1.90 -0.57
C LEU A 200 11.78 3.29 -0.25
N TYR A 201 10.62 3.60 -0.80
CA TYR A 201 9.83 4.78 -0.49
C TYR A 201 8.66 4.39 0.41
N HIS A 202 8.58 4.96 1.61
CA HIS A 202 7.49 4.64 2.53
C HIS A 202 7.24 5.75 3.56
N CYS A 203 6.01 5.82 4.08
CA CYS A 203 5.72 6.66 5.23
C CYS A 203 6.10 5.97 6.54
N SER A 204 7.11 6.51 7.23
CA SER A 204 7.71 5.91 8.41
C SER A 204 7.19 6.55 9.69
N SER A 205 6.56 5.76 10.56
CA SER A 205 6.14 6.20 11.89
C SER A 205 7.32 6.51 12.81
N LYS A 206 8.50 5.93 12.56
CA LYS A 206 9.75 6.20 13.28
C LYS A 206 10.36 7.52 12.84
N ALA A 207 10.46 7.76 11.53
CA ALA A 207 10.98 9.02 10.98
C ALA A 207 9.96 10.17 11.01
N LYS A 208 8.70 9.87 11.32
CA LYS A 208 7.54 10.79 11.36
C LYS A 208 7.25 11.47 10.02
N LYS A 209 7.64 10.84 8.90
CA LYS A 209 7.45 11.37 7.54
C LYS A 209 7.64 10.29 6.48
N VAL A 210 7.29 10.62 5.24
CA VAL A 210 7.70 9.88 4.04
C VAL A 210 9.21 9.99 3.87
N VAL A 211 9.87 8.85 3.75
CA VAL A 211 11.32 8.73 3.57
C VAL A 211 11.64 7.82 2.39
N ARG A 212 12.88 7.98 1.92
CA ARG A 212 13.54 7.07 1.01
C ARG A 212 14.75 6.48 1.73
N GLU A 213 14.90 5.17 1.72
CA GLU A 213 16.06 4.47 2.27
C GLU A 213 16.34 3.17 1.50
N PRO A 214 17.59 2.65 1.51
CA PRO A 214 17.91 1.41 0.81
C PRO A 214 17.09 0.22 1.33
N LEU A 215 16.39 -0.49 0.44
CA LEU A 215 15.54 -1.64 0.78
C LEU A 215 16.34 -2.74 1.50
N ASN A 216 17.55 -3.01 1.02
CA ASN A 216 18.44 -4.01 1.61
C ASN A 216 18.84 -3.64 3.04
N GLY A 217 19.08 -2.35 3.30
CA GLY A 217 19.36 -1.84 4.64
C GLY A 217 18.14 -1.97 5.56
N TYR A 218 16.98 -1.53 5.06
CA TYR A 218 15.71 -1.58 5.78
C TYR A 218 15.35 -3.02 6.19
N ILE A 219 15.40 -4.00 5.28
CA ILE A 219 14.95 -5.36 5.59
C ILE A 219 15.91 -6.12 6.53
N THR A 220 17.21 -5.82 6.44
CA THR A 220 18.25 -6.46 7.26
C THR A 220 18.06 -6.17 8.74
N VAL A 221 17.74 -4.92 9.10
CA VAL A 221 17.65 -4.49 10.51
C VAL A 221 16.28 -4.73 11.16
N ARG A 222 15.28 -5.19 10.39
CA ARG A 222 13.90 -5.32 10.86
C ARG A 222 13.60 -6.73 11.35
N GLU A 223 13.81 -6.99 12.64
CA GLU A 223 13.54 -8.28 13.28
C GLU A 223 12.05 -8.69 13.20
N ASP A 224 11.18 -7.71 13.11
CA ASP A 224 9.72 -7.84 13.14
C ASP A 224 9.10 -8.08 11.75
N ILE A 225 9.93 -8.28 10.71
CA ILE A 225 9.59 -8.60 9.33
C ILE A 225 10.30 -9.91 8.96
N ILE A 226 9.64 -10.84 8.26
CA ILE A 226 10.24 -12.11 7.79
C ILE A 226 10.56 -12.11 6.30
N GLY A 227 9.94 -11.22 5.52
CA GLY A 227 10.17 -11.11 4.09
C GLY A 227 9.23 -10.11 3.43
N THR A 228 9.10 -10.18 2.10
CA THR A 228 8.35 -9.20 1.30
C THR A 228 7.54 -9.89 0.20
N ILE A 229 6.29 -9.47 0.02
CA ILE A 229 5.47 -9.76 -1.16
C ILE A 229 5.60 -8.58 -2.10
N PHE A 230 5.99 -8.80 -3.35
CA PHE A 230 6.08 -7.75 -4.36
C PHE A 230 4.90 -7.80 -5.32
N LEU A 231 4.40 -6.62 -5.69
CA LEU A 231 3.33 -6.44 -6.66
C LEU A 231 3.82 -5.52 -7.78
N SER A 232 3.59 -5.89 -9.03
CA SER A 232 3.77 -4.98 -10.17
C SER A 232 2.42 -4.37 -10.56
N LEU A 233 2.46 -3.19 -11.17
CA LEU A 233 1.32 -2.70 -11.95
C LEU A 233 1.00 -3.70 -13.08
N VAL A 234 -0.28 -3.91 -13.35
CA VAL A 234 -0.75 -4.61 -14.55
C VAL A 234 -0.53 -3.69 -15.74
N ASP A 235 0.15 -4.18 -16.77
CA ASP A 235 0.38 -3.46 -18.04
C ASP A 235 -0.88 -3.46 -18.92
#